data_AF-A0A512P7X7-F1
#
_entry.id   AF-A0A512P7X7-F1
#
_cell.length_a   1.000
_cell.length_b   1.000
_cell.length_c   1.000
_cell.angle_alpha   90.00
_cell.angle_beta   90.00
_cell.angle_gamma   90.00
#
_symmetry.space_group_name_H-M   'P 1'
#
loop_
_entity.id
_entity.type
_entity.pdbx_description
1 polymer ?
#
loop_
_entity_poly.entity_id
_entity_poly.type
_entity_poly.pdbx_seq_one_letter_code
_entity_poly.pdbx_strand_id
1 'polypeptide(L)' 'MSRPAATDDETGSRCVQCGTPTSTRIRLALPDGRPALFVSCDACERTSWYAIGGDGTPMTRVQILGPHEP' A
#
# COMPACT_ATOMS: atom_id res chain seq x y z
N MET A 1 1.89 -25.25 -4.24
CA MET A 1 2.31 -24.68 -2.94
C MET A 1 1.80 -23.26 -2.90
N SER A 2 0.68 -22.99 -2.21
CA SER A 2 0.11 -21.63 -2.14
C SER A 2 0.94 -20.82 -1.14
N ARG A 3 1.52 -19.69 -1.58
CA ARG A 3 2.12 -18.74 -0.65
C ARG A 3 1.02 -18.27 0.32
N PRO A 4 1.28 -18.19 1.64
CA PRO A 4 0.34 -17.54 2.54
C PRO A 4 0.10 -16.12 2.02
N ALA A 5 -1.16 -15.68 2.01
CA ALA A 5 -1.48 -14.28 1.77
C ALA A 5 -0.61 -13.46 2.72
N ALA A 6 0.07 -12.43 2.21
CA ALA A 6 0.78 -11.50 3.08
C ALA A 6 -0.22 -11.07 4.15
N THR A 7 0.07 -11.33 5.41
CA THR A 7 -0.72 -10.75 6.49
C THR A 7 -0.62 -9.24 6.31
N ASP A 8 -1.69 -8.49 6.57
CA ASP A 8 -1.66 -7.03 6.42
C ASP A 8 -0.51 -6.37 7.20
N ASP A 9 0.03 -7.08 8.20
CA ASP A 9 1.19 -6.68 9.00
C ASP A 9 2.52 -6.69 8.22
N GLU A 10 2.69 -7.63 7.27
CA GLU A 10 3.87 -7.73 6.40
C GLU A 10 3.76 -6.84 5.16
N THR A 11 2.53 -6.61 4.70
CA THR A 11 2.29 -5.78 3.51
C THR A 11 2.84 -4.37 3.72
N GLY A 12 3.74 -3.97 2.83
CA GLY A 12 4.37 -2.66 2.89
C GLY A 12 5.28 -2.46 4.11
N SER A 13 5.77 -3.52 4.77
CA SER A 13 6.75 -3.43 5.87
C SER A 13 8.11 -2.89 5.43
N ARG A 14 8.41 -2.99 4.13
CA ARG A 14 9.62 -2.46 3.48
C ARG A 14 9.27 -1.56 2.30
N CYS A 15 10.08 -0.54 2.11
CA CYS A 15 9.94 0.37 0.98
C CYS A 15 10.31 -0.36 -0.32
N VAL A 16 9.39 -0.39 -1.28
CA VAL A 16 9.63 -1.00 -2.60
C VAL A 16 10.65 -0.23 -3.44
N GLN A 17 11.02 0.99 -3.03
CA GLN A 17 11.98 1.85 -3.75
C GLN A 17 13.41 1.68 -3.22
N CYS A 18 13.62 1.72 -1.90
CA CYS A 18 14.96 1.67 -1.29
C CYS A 18 15.21 0.45 -0.39
N GLY A 19 14.19 -0.38 -0.12
CA GLY A 19 14.32 -1.59 0.69
C GLY A 19 14.33 -1.38 2.21
N THR A 20 14.46 -0.14 2.69
CA THR A 20 14.44 0.21 4.12
C THR A 20 13.09 -0.12 4.75
N PRO A 21 13.05 -0.55 6.03
CA PRO A 21 11.79 -0.66 6.78
C PRO A 21 11.01 0.65 6.74
N THR A 22 9.70 0.56 6.54
CA THR A 22 8.85 1.76 6.48
C THR A 22 8.45 2.17 7.90
N SER A 23 8.55 3.46 8.19
CA SER A 23 8.27 4.01 9.51
C SER A 23 6.78 4.26 9.75
N THR A 24 6.03 4.65 8.71
CA THR A 24 4.59 4.94 8.84
C THR A 24 3.75 3.98 8.01
N ARG A 25 2.77 3.36 8.67
CA ARG A 25 1.77 2.47 8.05
C ARG A 25 0.40 2.76 8.68
N ILE A 26 -0.55 3.23 7.88
CA ILE A 26 -1.87 3.70 8.34
C ILE A 26 -2.96 3.02 7.52
N ARG A 27 -3.94 2.41 8.20
CA ARG A 27 -5.12 1.86 7.54
C ARG A 27 -6.15 2.97 7.32
N LEU A 28 -6.63 3.09 6.09
CA LEU A 28 -7.59 4.10 5.65
C LEU A 28 -8.66 3.45 4.77
N ALA A 29 -9.84 4.09 4.68
CA ALA A 29 -10.81 3.78 3.65
C ALA A 29 -10.58 4.70 2.45
N LEU A 30 -10.54 4.14 1.25
CA LEU A 30 -10.53 4.92 0.01
C LEU A 30 -11.89 5.58 -0.23
N PRO A 31 -11.99 6.58 -1.13
CA PRO A 31 -13.26 7.27 -1.41
C PRO A 31 -14.40 6.35 -1.86
N ASP A 32 -14.06 5.20 -2.45
CA ASP A 32 -15.00 4.16 -2.86
C ASP A 32 -15.34 3.14 -1.76
N GLY A 33 -14.86 3.37 -0.53
CA GLY A 33 -15.10 2.53 0.64
C GLY A 33 -14.15 1.34 0.79
N ARG A 34 -13.27 1.07 -0.20
CA ARG A 34 -12.33 -0.06 -0.08
C ARG A 34 -11.26 0.22 0.99
N PRO A 35 -10.92 -0.77 1.85
CA PRO A 35 -9.87 -0.61 2.83
C PRO A 35 -8.49 -0.66 2.17
N ALA A 36 -7.62 0.29 2.51
CA ALA A 36 -6.27 0.40 2.00
C ALA A 36 -5.26 0.71 3.12
N LEU A 37 -4.01 0.33 2.89
CA LEU A 37 -2.87 0.64 3.73
C LEU A 37 -2.05 1.73 3.04
N PHE A 38 -1.96 2.91 3.65
CA PHE A 38 -1.00 3.94 3.29
C PHE A 38 0.34 3.67 3.96
N VAL A 39 1.41 3.78 3.20
CA VAL A 39 2.78 3.57 3.66
C VAL A 39 3.65 4.73 3.23
N SER A 40 4.46 5.26 4.16
CA SER A 40 5.52 6.21 3.84
C SER A 40 6.88 5.73 4.38
N CYS A 41 7.92 6.01 3.60
CA CYS A 41 9.31 5.75 3.96
C CYS A 41 9.97 7.07 4.35
N ASP A 42 10.60 7.12 5.52
CA ASP A 42 11.38 8.28 5.99
C ASP A 42 12.75 8.39 5.29
N ALA A 43 13.34 7.27 4.87
CA ALA A 43 14.66 7.26 4.25
C ALA A 43 14.71 7.84 2.83
N CYS A 44 13.66 7.63 2.04
CA CYS A 44 13.59 8.12 0.65
C CYS A 44 12.34 8.96 0.36
N GLU A 45 11.52 9.22 1.38
CA GLU A 45 10.34 10.09 1.33
C GLU A 45 9.26 9.65 0.31
N ARG A 46 9.33 8.41 -0.17
CA ARG A 46 8.34 7.82 -1.08
C ARG A 46 7.14 7.28 -0.31
N THR A 47 5.98 7.39 -0.95
CA THR A 47 4.73 6.83 -0.45
C THR A 47 4.21 5.73 -1.36
N SER A 48 3.44 4.81 -0.80
CA SER A 48 2.80 3.71 -1.53
C SER A 48 1.50 3.34 -0.85
N TRP A 49 0.57 2.78 -1.63
CA TRP A 49 -0.73 2.32 -1.14
C TRP A 49 -0.89 0.85 -1.46
N TYR A 50 -1.52 0.10 -0.57
CA TYR A 50 -1.80 -1.33 -0.77
C TYR A 50 -3.25 -1.64 -0.44
N ALA A 51 -3.85 -2.60 -1.15
CA ALA A 51 -5.16 -3.12 -0.77
C ALA A 51 -5.01 -4.03 0.47
N ILE A 52 -5.87 -3.84 1.47
CA ILE A 52 -5.94 -4.73 2.63
C ILE A 52 -6.54 -6.08 2.19
N GLY A 53 -5.90 -7.19 2.54
CA GLY A 53 -6.22 -8.52 1.99
C GLY A 53 -5.85 -8.72 0.52
N GLY A 54 -5.08 -7.79 -0.06
CA GLY A 54 -4.55 -7.89 -1.42
C GLY A 54 -3.35 -8.84 -1.54
N ASP A 55 -2.68 -8.79 -2.68
CA ASP A 55 -1.50 -9.61 -3.01
C ASP A 55 -0.17 -8.99 -2.51
N GLY A 56 -0.22 -7.82 -1.87
CA GLY A 56 0.95 -7.07 -1.44
C GLY A 56 1.56 -6.19 -2.53
N THR A 57 0.92 -6.06 -3.69
CA THR A 57 1.38 -5.18 -4.77
C THR A 57 0.92 -3.73 -4.53
N PRO A 58 1.76 -2.72 -4.81
CA PRO A 58 1.34 -1.33 -4.72
C PRO A 58 0.19 -1.00 -5.67
N MET A 59 -0.81 -0.29 -5.16
CA MET A 59 -1.91 0.26 -5.95
C MET A 59 -1.42 1.39 -6.84
N THR A 60 -1.97 1.46 -8.04
CA THR A 60 -1.78 2.58 -8.96
C THR A 60 -2.62 3.78 -8.54
N ARG A 61 -2.28 4.97 -9.07
CA ARG A 61 -3.04 6.21 -8.83
C ARG A 61 -4.53 6.07 -9.16
N VAL A 62 -4.86 5.44 -10.29
CA VAL A 62 -6.26 5.23 -10.71
C VAL A 62 -7.00 4.33 -9.73
N GLN A 63 -6.33 3.32 -9.16
CA GLN A 63 -6.95 2.46 -8.15
C GLN A 63 -7.16 3.17 -6.80
N ILE A 64 -6.37 4.21 -6.48
CA ILE A 64 -6.49 4.97 -5.23
C ILE A 64 -7.56 6.06 -5.36
N LEU A 65 -7.52 6.83 -6.45
CA LEU A 65 -8.31 8.06 -6.62
C LEU A 65 -9.56 7.86 -7.50
N GLY A 66 -9.67 6.72 -8.18
CA GLY A 66 -10.65 6.51 -9.23
C GLY A 66 -10.20 7.09 -10.59
N PRO A 67 -10.99 6.86 -11.64
CA PRO A 67 -10.80 7.51 -12.93
C PRO A 67 -10.97 9.02 -12.76
N HIS A 68 -10.04 9.79 -13.34
CA HIS A 68 -10.19 11.23 -13.50
C HIS A 68 -10.86 11.47 -14.84
N GLU A 69 -12.10 11.96 -14.83
CA GLU A 69 -12.70 12.56 -16.02
C GLU A 69 -11.98 13.90 -16.29
N PRO A 70 -11.63 14.22 -17.55
CA PRO A 70 -10.96 15.46 -17.93
C PRO A 70 -11.85 16.70 -17.79
#